data_AF-A0AAW8YMI3-F1
#
_entry.id   AF-A0AAW8YMI3-F1
#
_cell.length_a   1.000
_cell.length_b   1.000
_cell.length_c   1.000
_cell.angle_alpha   90.00
_cell.angle_beta   90.00
_cell.angle_gamma   90.00
#
_symmetry.space_group_name_H-M   'P 1'
#
loop_
_entity.id
_entity.type
_entity.pdbx_description
1 polymer ?
#
loop_
_entity_poly.entity_id
_entity_poly.type
_entity_poly.pdbx_seq_one_letter_code
_entity_poly.pdbx_strand_id
1 'polypeptide(L)'
;MKRKWFPLLVAVFLIIGVAIGFGGILHSKNSNNDDLGFSNAKVDPDKVQVTVETDLKRPKKNQQILFDKQIKYQKGMTAFSALKKVTGKQVGYQNGATVYVNRIGKYTENDVHSGTGWKYYVNNGKDIAKAANLKTLKAGDHLYWRFVDGYK
;
A
#
# COMPACT_ATOMS: atom_id res chain seq x y z
N MET A 1 16.38 -36.35 50.54
CA MET A 1 15.74 -35.06 50.89
C MET A 1 14.31 -35.04 50.32
N LYS A 2 13.29 -34.86 51.18
CA LYS A 2 11.97 -34.19 51.05
C LYS A 2 11.44 -33.95 49.61
N ARG A 3 10.19 -34.25 49.19
CA ARG A 3 8.86 -33.91 49.76
C ARG A 3 7.73 -34.53 48.89
N LYS A 4 6.52 -34.61 49.46
CA LYS A 4 5.26 -35.20 48.94
C LYS A 4 4.40 -34.25 48.04
N TRP A 5 3.48 -34.86 47.28
CA TRP A 5 2.18 -34.38 46.71
C TRP A 5 2.24 -33.51 45.42
N PHE A 6 1.37 -33.66 44.40
CA PHE A 6 -0.11 -33.57 44.37
C PHE A 6 -0.76 -34.29 43.15
N PRO A 7 -2.06 -34.66 43.22
CA PRO A 7 -2.83 -35.25 42.12
C PRO A 7 -3.31 -34.22 41.09
N LEU A 8 -3.48 -34.70 39.85
CA LEU A 8 -3.90 -33.96 38.66
C LEU A 8 -5.37 -33.50 38.80
N LEU A 9 -5.58 -32.18 38.92
CA LEU A 9 -6.88 -31.54 38.83
C LEU A 9 -6.75 -30.40 37.82
N VAL A 10 -7.31 -30.57 36.62
CA VAL A 10 -7.64 -29.43 35.75
C VAL A 10 -9.05 -29.63 35.22
N ALA A 11 -9.83 -28.60 35.53
CA ALA A 11 -11.27 -28.51 35.44
C ALA A 11 -11.79 -28.39 34.00
N VAL A 12 -13.00 -28.93 33.82
CA VAL A 12 -13.92 -28.64 32.72
C VAL A 12 -14.43 -27.20 32.85
N PHE A 13 -14.29 -26.41 31.79
CA PHE A 13 -15.17 -25.27 31.54
C PHE A 13 -15.81 -25.39 30.16
N LEU A 14 -17.14 -25.43 30.19
CA LEU A 14 -18.05 -25.56 29.06
C LEU A 14 -18.77 -24.22 28.95
N ILE A 15 -18.48 -23.40 27.94
CA ILE A 15 -19.32 -22.28 27.47
C ILE A 15 -19.07 -22.15 25.96
N ILE A 16 -19.88 -22.81 25.13
CA ILE A 16 -21.07 -22.27 24.45
C ILE A 16 -20.76 -21.01 23.64
N GLY A 17 -20.67 -21.21 22.32
CA GLY A 17 -20.79 -20.21 21.28
C GLY A 17 -21.28 -20.88 20.00
N VAL A 18 -22.54 -21.32 20.01
CA VAL A 18 -23.26 -21.85 18.83
C VAL A 18 -23.72 -20.67 17.96
N ALA A 19 -23.35 -20.69 16.67
CA ALA A 19 -24.14 -20.30 15.50
C ALA A 19 -23.18 -20.25 14.29
N ILE A 20 -23.01 -21.33 13.53
CA ILE A 20 -23.79 -21.69 12.33
C ILE A 20 -24.02 -20.48 11.41
N GLY A 21 -23.22 -20.42 10.34
CA GLY A 21 -23.36 -19.51 9.22
C GLY A 21 -22.61 -20.07 8.01
N PHE A 22 -23.37 -20.67 7.11
CA PHE A 22 -22.98 -21.37 5.89
C PHE A 22 -22.10 -20.58 4.92
N GLY A 23 -21.29 -21.32 4.14
CA GLY A 23 -21.20 -21.10 2.70
C GLY A 23 -19.88 -20.49 2.21
N GLY A 24 -19.07 -21.30 1.51
CA GLY A 24 -18.04 -20.76 0.63
C GLY A 24 -16.79 -21.59 0.40
N ILE A 25 -16.87 -22.92 0.29
CA ILE A 25 -15.99 -23.58 -0.68
C ILE A 25 -16.63 -23.33 -2.04
N LEU A 26 -16.05 -22.45 -2.86
CA LEU A 26 -16.32 -22.44 -4.29
C LEU A 26 -15.12 -21.91 -5.09
N HIS A 27 -14.63 -22.81 -5.94
CA HIS A 27 -14.02 -22.58 -7.25
C HIS A 27 -12.74 -21.74 -7.36
N SER A 28 -11.63 -22.47 -7.43
CA SER A 28 -10.53 -22.15 -8.35
C SER A 28 -11.11 -22.01 -9.76
N LYS A 29 -11.24 -20.77 -10.24
CA LYS A 29 -11.33 -20.47 -11.67
C LYS A 29 -9.92 -20.14 -12.13
N ASN A 30 -9.31 -21.10 -12.82
CA ASN A 30 -8.29 -20.80 -13.80
C ASN A 30 -8.90 -19.85 -14.84
N SER A 31 -8.47 -18.59 -14.83
CA SER A 31 -8.76 -17.62 -15.88
C SER A 31 -7.43 -17.01 -16.28
N ASN A 32 -6.85 -17.57 -17.33
CA ASN A 32 -5.82 -16.91 -18.11
C ASN A 32 -6.40 -15.58 -18.59
N ASN A 33 -6.00 -14.49 -17.96
CA ASN A 33 -6.12 -13.14 -18.51
C ASN A 33 -4.97 -12.33 -17.91
N ASP A 34 -4.09 -11.92 -18.80
CA ASP A 34 -2.84 -11.20 -18.56
C ASP A 34 -3.12 -9.72 -18.26
N ASP A 35 -4.06 -9.48 -17.35
CA ASP A 35 -4.50 -8.14 -16.97
C ASP A 35 -3.74 -7.73 -15.71
N LEU A 36 -2.95 -6.67 -15.82
CA LEU A 36 -2.18 -6.08 -14.72
C LEU A 36 -3.17 -5.50 -13.70
N GLY A 37 -3.65 -6.38 -12.82
CA GLY A 37 -4.79 -6.14 -11.95
C GLY A 37 -4.51 -5.10 -10.89
N PHE A 38 -4.94 -3.86 -11.15
CA PHE A 38 -5.36 -2.97 -10.09
C PHE A 38 -6.53 -3.65 -9.36
N SER A 39 -6.29 -4.14 -8.14
CA SER A 39 -7.38 -4.65 -7.32
C SER A 39 -8.36 -3.50 -7.06
N ASN A 40 -9.56 -3.57 -7.64
CA ASN A 40 -10.72 -2.74 -7.27
C ASN A 40 -11.25 -3.07 -5.86
N ALA A 41 -10.39 -3.59 -4.97
CA ALA A 41 -10.74 -3.84 -3.59
C ALA A 41 -11.07 -2.50 -2.93
N LYS A 42 -12.28 -2.38 -2.41
CA LYS A 42 -12.75 -1.19 -1.70
C LYS A 42 -11.77 -0.89 -0.55
N VAL A 43 -11.17 0.29 -0.56
CA VAL A 43 -10.32 0.76 0.55
C VAL A 43 -11.17 0.77 1.81
N ASP A 44 -10.65 0.16 2.88
CA ASP A 44 -11.30 0.19 4.19
C ASP A 44 -11.56 1.65 4.59
N PRO A 45 -12.80 2.01 5.01
CA PRO A 45 -13.18 3.39 5.32
C PRO A 45 -12.33 4.07 6.41
N ASP A 46 -11.55 3.33 7.21
CA ASP A 46 -10.64 3.89 8.21
C ASP A 46 -9.14 3.88 7.79
N LYS A 47 -8.86 3.44 6.56
CA LYS A 47 -7.50 3.31 6.01
C LYS A 47 -7.28 4.20 4.80
N VAL A 48 -6.02 4.28 4.40
CA VAL A 48 -5.58 4.82 3.11
C VAL A 48 -4.87 3.69 2.38
N GLN A 49 -5.23 3.46 1.11
CA GLN A 49 -4.48 2.58 0.22
C GLN A 49 -3.30 3.35 -0.37
N VAL A 50 -2.11 2.76 -0.37
CA VAL A 50 -0.93 3.33 -1.01
C VAL A 50 -0.36 2.29 -1.97
N THR A 51 -0.36 2.63 -3.25
CA THR A 51 0.22 1.82 -4.32
C THR A 51 1.41 2.57 -4.92
N VAL A 52 2.55 1.90 -5.01
CA VAL A 52 3.74 2.39 -5.68
C VAL A 52 4.02 1.46 -6.84
N GLU A 53 4.07 2.00 -8.05
CA GLU A 53 4.20 1.21 -9.27
C GLU A 53 5.08 1.90 -10.31
N THR A 54 5.62 1.11 -11.24
CA THR A 54 6.21 1.63 -12.46
C THR A 54 5.14 1.76 -13.54
N ASP A 55 5.02 2.93 -14.16
CA ASP A 55 4.12 3.18 -15.30
C ASP A 55 4.95 3.71 -16.47
N LEU A 56 5.88 2.86 -16.92
CA LEU A 56 6.73 3.14 -18.07
C LEU A 56 5.95 2.77 -19.32
N LYS A 57 5.45 3.80 -20.02
CA LYS A 57 4.55 3.67 -21.17
C LYS A 57 5.10 2.81 -22.33
N ARG A 58 6.38 2.43 -22.35
CA ARG A 58 6.98 1.65 -23.43
C ARG A 58 8.01 0.60 -22.96
N PRO A 59 7.75 -0.69 -23.25
CA PRO A 59 6.43 -1.30 -23.48
C PRO A 59 5.64 -1.44 -22.16
N LYS A 60 4.30 -1.32 -22.22
CA LYS A 60 3.35 -1.53 -21.09
C LYS A 60 3.51 -2.86 -20.32
N LYS A 61 4.36 -3.77 -20.81
CA LYS A 61 4.69 -5.06 -20.18
C LYS A 61 5.47 -4.93 -18.87
N ASN A 62 5.97 -3.73 -18.53
CA ASN A 62 6.86 -3.52 -17.40
C ASN A 62 6.21 -2.75 -16.23
N GLN A 63 4.88 -2.69 -16.16
CA GLN A 63 4.22 -2.19 -14.95
C GLN A 63 4.45 -3.19 -13.81
N GLN A 64 5.16 -2.72 -12.79
CA GLN A 64 5.53 -3.50 -11.63
C GLN A 64 5.03 -2.77 -10.39
N ILE A 65 4.20 -3.44 -9.60
CA ILE A 65 3.83 -2.99 -8.25
C ILE A 65 5.04 -3.23 -7.33
N LEU A 66 5.58 -2.17 -6.76
CA LEU A 66 6.70 -2.22 -5.81
C LEU A 66 6.18 -2.28 -4.37
N PHE A 67 5.09 -1.58 -4.09
CA PHE A 67 4.43 -1.57 -2.80
C PHE A 67 2.93 -1.46 -3.02
N ASP A 68 2.16 -2.24 -2.28
CA ASP A 68 0.71 -2.11 -2.23
C ASP A 68 0.23 -2.41 -0.81
N LYS A 69 -0.15 -1.37 -0.06
CA LYS A 69 -0.47 -1.49 1.36
C LYS A 69 -1.62 -0.59 1.78
N GLN A 70 -2.47 -1.11 2.65
CA GLN A 70 -3.40 -0.30 3.44
C GLN A 70 -2.75 0.11 4.75
N ILE A 71 -2.77 1.41 5.04
CA ILE A 71 -2.30 1.97 6.30
C ILE A 71 -3.46 2.64 7.04
N LYS A 72 -3.52 2.47 8.37
CA LYS A 72 -4.50 3.17 9.20
C LYS A 72 -4.38 4.68 9.01
N TYR A 73 -5.49 5.34 8.71
CA TYR A 73 -5.56 6.78 8.57
C TYR A 73 -5.26 7.47 9.90
N GLN A 74 -4.60 8.63 9.81
CA GLN A 74 -4.35 9.50 10.95
C GLN A 74 -4.64 10.94 10.52
N LYS A 75 -5.27 11.72 11.39
CA LYS A 75 -5.58 13.13 11.11
C LYS A 75 -4.30 13.88 10.75
N GLY A 76 -4.33 14.62 9.63
CA GLY A 76 -3.17 15.36 9.12
C GLY A 76 -2.17 14.53 8.31
N MET A 77 -2.44 13.25 8.05
CA MET A 77 -1.63 12.43 7.12
C MET A 77 -1.56 13.10 5.74
N THR A 78 -0.36 13.15 5.17
CA THR A 78 -0.08 13.73 3.87
C THR A 78 0.34 12.65 2.89
N ALA A 79 0.29 12.94 1.59
CA ALA A 79 0.78 12.03 0.56
C ALA A 79 2.23 11.58 0.84
N PHE A 80 3.08 12.51 1.27
CA PHE A 80 4.47 12.19 1.62
C PHE A 80 4.59 11.35 2.90
N SER A 81 3.85 11.66 3.98
CA SER A 81 3.95 10.86 5.21
C SER A 81 3.38 9.46 5.05
N ALA A 82 2.32 9.30 4.24
CA ALA A 82 1.78 8.01 3.83
C ALA A 82 2.82 7.19 3.04
N LEU A 83 3.49 7.79 2.06
CA LEU A 83 4.56 7.15 1.31
C LEU A 83 5.67 6.64 2.24
N LYS A 84 6.21 7.52 3.11
CA LYS A 84 7.28 7.13 4.05
C LYS A 84 6.88 5.97 4.95
N LYS A 85 5.62 5.91 5.38
CA LYS A 85 5.12 4.83 6.25
C LYS A 85 5.14 3.47 5.54
N VAL A 86 4.94 3.46 4.23
CA VAL A 86 4.91 2.23 3.41
C VAL A 86 6.30 1.78 2.97
N THR A 87 7.17 2.73 2.62
CA THR A 87 8.48 2.46 2.00
C THR A 87 9.65 2.52 2.97
N GLY A 88 9.50 3.19 4.12
CA GLY A 88 10.54 3.32 5.13
C GLY A 88 11.80 4.01 4.58
N LYS A 89 12.94 3.32 4.63
CA LYS A 89 14.24 3.83 4.14
C LYS A 89 14.39 3.80 2.61
N GLN A 90 13.45 3.18 1.91
CA GLN A 90 13.51 3.02 0.45
C GLN A 90 13.06 4.26 -0.32
N VAL A 91 12.70 5.34 0.36
CA VAL A 91 12.39 6.63 -0.28
C VAL A 91 13.60 7.57 -0.21
N GLY A 92 13.99 8.14 -1.34
CA GLY A 92 14.90 9.28 -1.44
C GLY A 92 14.11 10.53 -1.79
N TYR A 93 14.47 11.65 -1.14
CA TYR A 93 13.79 12.92 -1.33
C TYR A 93 14.69 14.10 -0.94
N GLN A 94 14.38 15.26 -1.50
CA GLN A 94 14.96 16.54 -1.11
C GLN A 94 13.98 17.28 -0.21
N ASN A 95 14.50 17.76 0.93
CA ASN A 95 13.73 18.57 1.88
C ASN A 95 13.73 20.05 1.46
N GLY A 96 12.62 20.72 1.72
CA GLY A 96 12.42 22.15 1.46
C GLY A 96 11.00 22.57 1.87
N ALA A 97 10.57 23.77 1.46
CA ALA A 97 9.17 24.18 1.62
C ALA A 97 8.21 23.20 0.91
N THR A 98 8.64 22.66 -0.23
CA THR A 98 8.02 21.57 -0.95
C THR A 98 8.97 20.37 -0.98
N VAL A 99 8.44 19.17 -0.73
CA VAL A 99 9.23 17.94 -0.82
C VAL A 99 9.24 17.44 -2.26
N TYR A 100 10.44 17.15 -2.76
CA TYR A 100 10.64 16.49 -4.04
C TYR A 100 11.12 15.04 -3.82
N VAL A 101 10.33 14.06 -4.28
CA VAL A 101 10.68 12.63 -4.17
C VAL A 101 11.39 12.21 -5.43
N ASN A 102 12.67 11.86 -5.31
CA ASN A 102 13.51 11.48 -6.44
C ASN A 102 13.81 9.98 -6.50
N ARG A 103 13.50 9.20 -5.44
CA ARG A 103 13.71 7.74 -5.43
C ARG A 103 12.64 7.03 -4.63
N ILE A 104 12.16 5.88 -5.13
CA ILE A 104 11.37 4.92 -4.37
C ILE A 104 11.79 3.50 -4.75
N GLY A 105 12.15 2.68 -3.76
CA GLY A 105 12.68 1.34 -4.01
C GLY A 105 13.99 1.42 -4.80
N LYS A 106 14.03 0.67 -5.91
CA LYS A 106 15.18 0.58 -6.81
C LYS A 106 15.21 1.65 -7.92
N TYR A 107 14.17 2.49 -8.05
CA TYR A 107 14.09 3.48 -9.12
C TYR A 107 14.29 4.89 -8.59
N THR A 108 15.28 5.55 -9.17
CA THR A 108 15.65 6.95 -9.00
C THR A 108 15.27 7.71 -10.27
N GLU A 109 15.05 9.02 -10.12
CA GLU A 109 14.86 9.93 -11.25
C GLU A 109 15.99 9.74 -12.28
N ASN A 110 15.61 9.70 -13.55
CA ASN A 110 16.49 9.48 -14.69
C ASN A 110 17.18 8.11 -14.77
N ASP A 111 16.83 7.12 -13.94
CA ASP A 111 17.44 5.77 -13.98
C ASP A 111 17.21 5.02 -15.29
N VAL A 112 16.08 5.27 -15.98
CA VAL A 112 15.78 4.62 -17.27
C VAL A 112 16.27 5.48 -18.43
N HIS A 113 15.93 6.76 -18.44
CA HIS A 113 16.52 7.79 -19.31
C HIS A 113 16.19 9.19 -18.76
N SER A 114 16.80 10.24 -19.32
CA SER A 114 16.46 11.61 -18.94
C SER A 114 14.96 11.89 -19.16
N GLY A 115 14.28 12.38 -18.14
CA GLY A 115 12.84 12.67 -18.19
C GLY A 115 11.96 11.62 -17.52
N THR A 116 12.51 10.54 -16.95
CA THR A 116 11.75 9.62 -16.09
C THR A 116 11.79 10.05 -14.63
N GLY A 117 10.67 9.95 -13.91
CA GLY A 117 10.59 10.37 -12.50
C GLY A 117 9.32 9.93 -11.79
N TRP A 118 9.16 10.35 -10.53
CA TRP A 118 8.06 9.95 -9.67
C TRP A 118 6.94 10.99 -9.64
N LYS A 119 5.74 10.62 -10.08
CA LYS A 119 4.51 11.41 -9.90
C LYS A 119 3.57 10.73 -8.92
N TYR A 120 2.71 11.51 -8.29
CA TYR A 120 1.71 10.97 -7.37
C TYR A 120 0.30 11.43 -7.74
N TYR A 121 -0.68 10.57 -7.45
CA TYR A 121 -2.09 10.77 -7.75
C TYR A 121 -2.93 10.33 -6.56
N VAL A 122 -4.09 10.93 -6.36
CA VAL A 122 -5.06 10.50 -5.34
C VAL A 122 -6.36 10.11 -6.04
N ASN A 123 -6.89 8.94 -5.70
CA ASN A 123 -8.12 8.37 -6.25
C ASN A 123 -8.11 8.28 -7.78
N ASN A 124 -6.93 7.95 -8.36
CA ASN A 124 -6.69 7.91 -9.81
C ASN A 124 -7.06 9.23 -10.54
N GLY A 125 -7.05 10.36 -9.82
CA GLY A 125 -7.39 11.68 -10.34
C GLY A 125 -6.31 12.28 -11.23
N LYS A 126 -6.59 13.49 -11.75
CA LYS A 126 -5.63 14.28 -12.54
C LYS A 126 -4.40 14.67 -11.72
N ASP A 127 -3.35 15.05 -12.44
CA ASP A 127 -2.06 15.49 -11.88
C ASP A 127 -2.29 16.54 -10.78
N ILE A 128 -1.68 16.32 -9.62
CA ILE A 128 -1.90 17.16 -8.45
C ILE A 128 -0.82 18.24 -8.43
N ALA A 129 -1.19 19.49 -8.73
CA ALA A 129 -0.28 20.65 -8.72
C ALA A 129 0.22 21.08 -7.32
N LYS A 130 0.09 20.21 -6.31
CA LYS A 130 0.51 20.49 -4.92
C LYS A 130 1.64 19.53 -4.54
N ALA A 131 2.62 20.01 -3.78
CA ALA A 131 3.67 19.14 -3.25
C ALA A 131 3.12 18.07 -2.30
N ALA A 132 3.73 16.89 -2.29
CA ALA A 132 3.25 15.73 -1.55
C ALA A 132 3.25 15.93 -0.02
N ASN A 133 4.11 16.81 0.51
CA ASN A 133 4.13 17.19 1.94
C ASN A 133 2.99 18.13 2.32
N LEU A 134 2.34 18.79 1.35
CA LEU A 134 1.26 19.75 1.58
C LEU A 134 -0.12 19.18 1.22
N LYS A 135 -0.18 18.08 0.48
CA LYS A 135 -1.43 17.39 0.15
C LYS A 135 -1.84 16.47 1.29
N THR A 136 -2.87 16.86 2.04
CA THR A 136 -3.52 16.01 3.05
C THR A 136 -4.39 14.96 2.39
N LEU A 137 -4.44 13.79 3.02
CA LEU A 137 -5.28 12.66 2.65
C LEU A 137 -6.48 12.57 3.61
N LYS A 138 -7.48 11.80 3.19
CA LYS A 138 -8.66 11.42 3.96
C LYS A 138 -8.73 9.89 4.05
N ALA A 139 -9.45 9.40 5.05
CA ALA A 139 -9.75 7.98 5.12
C ALA A 139 -10.57 7.55 3.89
N GLY A 140 -10.29 6.36 3.38
CA GLY A 140 -10.80 5.84 2.10
C GLY A 140 -10.02 6.28 0.86
N ASP A 141 -9.07 7.22 0.97
CA ASP A 141 -8.27 7.63 -0.20
C ASP A 141 -7.34 6.51 -0.68
N HIS A 142 -7.11 6.49 -1.99
CA HIS A 142 -6.09 5.70 -2.66
C HIS A 142 -5.00 6.60 -3.23
N LEU A 143 -3.83 6.56 -2.62
CA LEU A 143 -2.63 7.26 -3.08
C LEU A 143 -1.83 6.36 -4.04
N TYR A 144 -1.57 6.87 -5.24
CA TYR A 144 -0.70 6.24 -6.22
C TYR A 144 0.61 7.01 -6.32
N TRP A 145 1.72 6.28 -6.39
CA TRP A 145 3.03 6.80 -6.82
C TRP A 145 3.45 6.03 -8.06
N ARG A 146 3.59 6.73 -9.18
CA ARG A 146 3.94 6.15 -10.47
C ARG A 146 5.30 6.63 -10.93
N PHE A 147 6.16 5.71 -11.32
CA PHE A 147 7.39 6.03 -12.03
C PHE A 147 7.06 6.17 -13.52
N VAL A 148 7.07 7.39 -14.04
CA VAL A 148 6.55 7.74 -15.36
C VAL A 148 7.64 8.24 -16.29
N ASP A 149 7.38 8.11 -17.60
CA ASP A 149 8.08 8.82 -18.67
C ASP A 149 7.35 10.16 -18.96
N GLY A 150 8.09 11.26 -19.10
CA GLY A 150 7.54 12.61 -19.22
C GLY A 150 7.33 13.31 -17.87
N TYR A 151 8.33 13.21 -16.98
CA TYR A 151 8.35 13.94 -15.71
C TYR A 151 8.60 15.45 -15.89
N LYS A 152 9.27 15.86 -16.98
CA LYS A 152 9.53 17.26 -17.34
C LYS A 152 8.31 17.98 -17.89
#